data_AF-R7BCL4-F1
#
_entry.id   AF-R7BCL4-F1
#
_cell.length_a   1.000
_cell.length_b   1.000
_cell.length_c   1.000
_cell.angle_alpha   90.00
_cell.angle_beta   90.00
_cell.angle_gamma   90.00
#
_symmetry.space_group_name_H-M   'P 1'
#
loop_
_entity.id
_entity.type
_entity.pdbx_description
1 polymer ?
#
loop_
_entity_poly.entity_id
_entity_poly.type
_entity_poly.pdbx_seq_one_letter_code
_entity_poly.pdbx_strand_id
1 'polypeptide(L)'
;MKYMTFNSSCSFAGIANMLERMGHDYEDYQVAAGMELPYIVARDNGGCIAGAMLQEKKYFDIFLKKIGYELTEEKISRQKVFSYLKETKSCAMLGIKIDEKHKHAVVYTGNDGDVLLFINNKHRKSDEPCEMRLDEGELLQRLDEVTVVASLKPYEGGAVDPLPYMQESLECLDELYSKTEQFSSEHQSRENVLNTVDTLFRPLLLDSAAMMELAGASSVAESIRAQQKKYIAAVFNGQAERIRLCDYIDIAQIKNIVDEWKRLTEERIDKLKRTVYS
;
A
#
# COMPACT_ATOMS: atom_id res chain seq x y z
N MET A 1 -1.87 16.67 -11.49
CA MET A 1 -2.19 15.25 -11.30
C MET A 1 -0.92 14.50 -10.98
N LYS A 2 -0.97 13.74 -9.90
CA LYS A 2 0.05 12.83 -9.39
C LYS A 2 -0.21 11.40 -9.87
N TYR A 3 0.86 10.64 -10.05
CA TYR A 3 0.82 9.31 -10.67
C TYR A 3 1.35 8.24 -9.71
N MET A 4 0.93 7.00 -9.96
CA MET A 4 1.51 5.83 -9.31
C MET A 4 2.94 5.60 -9.80
N THR A 5 3.88 5.46 -8.89
CA THR A 5 5.29 5.15 -9.17
C THR A 5 5.71 3.75 -8.73
N PHE A 6 4.93 3.08 -7.89
CA PHE A 6 5.15 1.69 -7.49
C PHE A 6 3.86 0.87 -7.53
N ASN A 7 3.99 -0.46 -7.52
CA ASN A 7 2.85 -1.37 -7.64
C ASN A 7 1.82 -1.11 -6.52
N SER A 8 0.55 -1.11 -6.88
CA SER A 8 -0.57 -0.92 -5.94
C SER A 8 -0.55 0.40 -5.14
N SER A 9 0.18 1.42 -5.59
CA SER A 9 0.27 2.73 -4.92
C SER A 9 -0.92 3.68 -5.15
N CYS A 10 -2.08 3.17 -5.61
CA CYS A 10 -3.23 4.01 -5.98
C CYS A 10 -3.70 4.92 -4.83
N SER A 11 -3.73 4.44 -3.59
CA SER A 11 -4.10 5.25 -2.43
C SER A 11 -3.04 6.32 -2.09
N PHE A 12 -1.76 6.03 -2.32
CA PHE A 12 -0.67 6.99 -2.11
C PHE A 12 -0.71 8.11 -3.15
N ALA A 13 -0.92 7.76 -4.42
CA ALA A 13 -1.21 8.72 -5.48
C ALA A 13 -2.50 9.50 -5.19
N GLY A 14 -3.50 8.86 -4.57
CA GLY A 14 -4.71 9.52 -4.11
C GLY A 14 -4.45 10.59 -3.05
N ILE A 15 -3.66 10.29 -2.01
CA ILE A 15 -3.21 11.28 -1.02
C ILE A 15 -2.46 12.43 -1.70
N ALA A 16 -1.52 12.11 -2.58
CA ALA A 16 -0.74 13.10 -3.34
C ALA A 16 -1.63 14.02 -4.19
N ASN A 17 -2.62 13.46 -4.89
CA ASN A 17 -3.60 14.22 -5.66
C ASN A 17 -4.51 15.09 -4.77
N MET A 18 -4.92 14.60 -3.59
CA MET A 18 -5.68 15.41 -2.64
C MET A 18 -4.84 16.59 -2.10
N LEU A 19 -3.57 16.34 -1.78
CA LEU A 19 -2.63 17.38 -1.32
C LEU A 19 -2.34 18.43 -2.40
N GLU A 20 -2.19 18.03 -3.66
CA GLU A 20 -2.00 18.94 -4.81
C GLU A 20 -3.13 19.97 -4.88
N ARG A 21 -4.38 19.54 -4.66
CA ARG A 21 -5.55 20.42 -4.65
C ARG A 21 -5.60 21.36 -3.44
N MET A 22 -4.87 21.04 -2.38
CA MET A 22 -4.69 21.88 -1.20
C MET A 22 -3.44 22.78 -1.32
N GLY A 23 -2.77 22.78 -2.46
CA GLY A 23 -1.59 23.61 -2.74
C GLY A 23 -0.26 22.98 -2.34
N HIS A 24 -0.23 21.66 -2.07
CA HIS A 24 0.98 20.96 -1.65
C HIS A 24 1.50 20.02 -2.73
N ASP A 25 2.76 20.19 -3.11
CA ASP A 25 3.39 19.45 -4.21
C ASP A 25 4.14 18.21 -3.69
N TYR A 26 3.43 17.09 -3.55
CA TYR A 26 4.00 15.80 -3.18
C TYR A 26 3.68 14.73 -4.23
N GLU A 27 4.63 13.83 -4.47
CA GLU A 27 4.45 12.60 -5.23
C GLU A 27 4.16 11.40 -4.30
N ASP A 28 3.61 10.32 -4.84
CA ASP A 28 3.23 9.13 -4.06
C ASP A 28 4.40 8.49 -3.30
N TYR A 29 5.60 8.48 -3.89
CA TYR A 29 6.81 7.99 -3.24
C TYR A 29 7.29 8.90 -2.09
N GLN A 30 7.01 10.21 -2.16
CA GLN A 30 7.34 11.14 -1.08
C GLN A 30 6.38 10.94 0.11
N VAL A 31 5.10 10.67 -0.17
CA VAL A 31 4.12 10.26 0.84
C VAL A 31 4.61 8.97 1.52
N ALA A 32 4.94 7.94 0.74
CA ALA A 32 5.45 6.67 1.25
C ALA A 32 6.73 6.84 2.10
N ALA A 33 7.72 7.60 1.62
CA ALA A 33 8.94 7.88 2.37
C ALA A 33 8.66 8.67 3.67
N GLY A 34 7.76 9.66 3.63
CA GLY A 34 7.38 10.47 4.79
C GLY A 34 6.62 9.69 5.88
N MET A 35 5.95 8.61 5.49
CA MET A 35 5.33 7.63 6.39
C MET A 35 6.34 6.68 7.03
N GLU A 36 7.62 6.74 6.62
CA GLU A 36 8.64 5.76 6.93
C GLU A 36 8.29 4.34 6.45
N LEU A 37 7.48 4.26 5.39
CA LEU A 37 6.91 3.03 4.88
C LEU A 37 7.93 1.92 4.62
N PRO A 38 9.16 2.20 4.14
CA PRO A 38 10.16 1.15 3.93
C PRO A 38 10.57 0.37 5.16
N TYR A 39 10.31 0.91 6.35
CA TYR A 39 10.74 0.35 7.63
C TYR A 39 9.57 -0.18 8.46
N ILE A 40 8.38 -0.25 7.85
CA ILE A 40 7.16 -0.70 8.53
C ILE A 40 6.66 -2.00 7.88
N VAL A 41 6.52 -3.02 8.73
CA VAL A 41 5.85 -4.29 8.47
C VAL A 41 4.90 -4.52 9.65
N ALA A 42 3.64 -4.80 9.35
CA ALA A 42 2.61 -4.94 10.38
C ALA A 42 1.92 -6.30 10.31
N ARG A 43 1.38 -6.77 11.43
CA ARG A 43 0.53 -7.98 11.44
C ARG A 43 -0.84 -7.67 10.83
N ASP A 44 -1.33 -8.57 9.99
CA ASP A 44 -2.69 -8.54 9.47
C ASP A 44 -3.19 -9.96 9.20
N ASN A 45 -4.42 -10.26 9.64
CA ASN A 45 -5.17 -11.48 9.33
C ASN A 45 -4.34 -12.78 9.17
N GLY A 46 -3.60 -13.17 10.21
CA GLY A 46 -2.84 -14.42 10.24
C GLY A 46 -1.46 -14.38 9.57
N GLY A 47 -1.05 -13.24 9.00
CA GLY A 47 0.28 -13.01 8.43
C GLY A 47 0.78 -11.59 8.69
N CYS A 48 1.58 -11.08 7.75
CA CYS A 48 2.10 -9.72 7.80
C CYS A 48 1.77 -8.96 6.51
N ILE A 49 1.78 -7.64 6.58
CA ILE A 49 1.62 -6.72 5.45
C ILE A 49 2.74 -5.68 5.45
N ALA A 50 3.15 -5.25 4.27
CA ALA A 50 4.20 -4.26 4.08
C ALA A 50 3.94 -3.42 2.82
N GLY A 51 4.68 -2.32 2.69
CA GLY A 51 4.66 -1.48 1.50
C GLY A 51 3.27 -0.96 1.16
N ALA A 52 2.86 -1.13 -0.10
CA ALA A 52 1.62 -0.56 -0.61
C ALA A 52 0.36 -1.06 0.14
N MET A 53 0.41 -2.13 0.93
CA MET A 53 -0.74 -2.61 1.71
C MET A 53 -1.02 -1.79 2.98
N LEU A 54 -0.06 -1.00 3.47
CA LEU A 54 -0.21 -0.18 4.68
C LEU A 54 -0.93 1.14 4.36
N GLN A 55 -2.21 1.05 4.00
CA GLN A 55 -3.03 2.17 3.52
C GLN A 55 -4.02 2.71 4.56
N GLU A 56 -3.93 2.26 5.81
CA GLU A 56 -4.81 2.71 6.89
C GLU A 56 -4.44 4.13 7.37
N LYS A 57 -5.44 4.89 7.87
CA LYS A 57 -5.24 6.22 8.50
C LYS A 57 -4.03 6.30 9.42
N LYS A 58 -3.83 5.31 10.29
CA LYS A 58 -2.71 5.31 11.27
C LYS A 58 -1.34 5.43 10.61
N TYR A 59 -1.17 4.87 9.40
CA TYR A 59 0.09 4.96 8.67
C TYR A 59 0.19 6.26 7.88
N PHE A 60 -0.86 6.66 7.16
CA PHE A 60 -0.85 7.92 6.41
C PHE A 60 -0.65 9.13 7.32
N ASP A 61 -1.21 9.11 8.52
CA ASP A 61 -1.04 10.16 9.52
C ASP A 61 0.41 10.35 9.99
N ILE A 62 1.29 9.34 9.86
CA ILE A 62 2.73 9.49 10.12
C ILE A 62 3.32 10.60 9.25
N PHE A 63 2.88 10.69 8.00
CA PHE A 63 3.28 11.76 7.09
C PHE A 63 2.38 12.98 7.22
N LEU A 64 1.06 12.80 7.12
CA LEU A 64 0.11 13.91 7.02
C LEU A 64 0.21 14.87 8.21
N LYS A 65 0.34 14.34 9.43
CA LYS A 65 0.40 15.18 10.63
C LYS A 65 1.69 16.00 10.73
N LYS A 66 2.78 15.53 10.12
CA LYS A 66 4.04 16.31 10.00
C LYS A 66 3.86 17.56 9.14
N ILE A 67 2.93 17.52 8.18
CA ILE A 67 2.67 18.62 7.24
C ILE A 67 1.37 19.40 7.57
N GLY A 68 0.82 19.21 8.78
CA GLY A 68 -0.35 19.96 9.25
C GLY A 68 -1.70 19.45 8.76
N TYR A 69 -1.80 18.18 8.38
CA TYR A 69 -3.05 17.54 7.95
C TYR A 69 -3.30 16.23 8.69
N GLU A 70 -4.54 15.75 8.66
CA GLU A 70 -4.86 14.39 9.05
C GLU A 70 -5.87 13.77 8.10
N LEU A 71 -5.80 12.44 7.95
CA LEU A 71 -6.78 11.69 7.17
C LEU A 71 -8.06 11.51 7.99
N THR A 72 -9.23 11.71 7.43
CA THR A 72 -10.51 11.32 8.04
C THR A 72 -11.16 10.26 7.18
N GLU A 73 -11.70 9.22 7.81
CA GLU A 73 -12.38 8.12 7.14
C GLU A 73 -13.82 8.02 7.64
N GLU A 74 -14.78 8.14 6.73
CA GLU A 74 -16.21 8.07 7.03
C GLU A 74 -16.83 6.86 6.33
N LYS A 75 -17.56 6.04 7.09
CA LYS A 75 -18.26 4.87 6.56
C LYS A 75 -19.64 5.29 6.08
N ILE A 76 -19.85 5.27 4.78
CA ILE A 76 -21.08 5.70 4.13
C ILE A 76 -21.76 4.50 3.48
N SER A 77 -23.07 4.37 3.66
CA SER A 77 -23.85 3.36 2.93
C SER A 77 -23.79 3.64 1.43
N ARG A 78 -23.65 2.58 0.62
CA ARG A 78 -23.60 2.64 -0.85
C ARG A 78 -24.58 3.66 -1.44
N GLN A 79 -25.85 3.56 -1.04
CA GLN A 79 -26.96 4.36 -1.56
C GLN A 79 -26.87 5.85 -1.23
N LYS A 80 -25.97 6.24 -0.32
CA LYS A 80 -25.77 7.63 0.09
C LYS A 80 -24.48 8.23 -0.45
N VAL A 81 -23.58 7.42 -1.04
CA VAL A 81 -22.25 7.92 -1.43
C VAL A 81 -22.35 9.02 -2.48
N PHE A 82 -23.23 8.86 -3.47
CA PHE A 82 -23.37 9.84 -4.56
C PHE A 82 -23.78 11.23 -4.03
N SER A 83 -24.90 11.32 -3.30
CA SER A 83 -25.37 12.57 -2.72
C SER A 83 -24.38 13.11 -1.68
N TYR A 84 -23.81 12.24 -0.85
CA TYR A 84 -22.81 12.63 0.14
C TYR A 84 -21.59 13.30 -0.49
N LEU A 85 -21.01 12.74 -1.55
CA LEU A 85 -19.89 13.36 -2.27
C LEU A 85 -20.29 14.72 -2.86
N LYS A 86 -21.45 14.79 -3.53
CA LYS A 86 -21.95 16.01 -4.18
C LYS A 86 -22.24 17.15 -3.20
N GLU A 87 -22.80 16.82 -2.03
CA GLU A 87 -23.32 17.81 -1.07
C GLU A 87 -22.29 18.22 -0.01
N THR A 88 -21.38 17.31 0.37
CA THR A 88 -20.55 17.50 1.58
C THR A 88 -19.06 17.59 1.30
N LYS A 89 -18.61 17.17 0.11
CA LYS A 89 -17.18 17.09 -0.21
C LYS A 89 -16.83 18.01 -1.38
N SER A 90 -15.69 18.66 -1.26
CA SER A 90 -15.00 19.30 -2.39
C SER A 90 -13.90 18.40 -2.95
N CYS A 91 -13.36 17.50 -2.11
CA CYS A 91 -12.32 16.53 -2.44
C CYS A 91 -12.42 15.32 -1.50
N ALA A 92 -12.40 14.10 -2.04
CA ALA A 92 -12.39 12.89 -1.22
C ALA A 92 -11.80 11.70 -1.99
N MET A 93 -11.21 10.74 -1.29
CA MET A 93 -10.73 9.49 -1.87
C MET A 93 -11.65 8.34 -1.45
N LEU A 94 -11.92 7.43 -2.38
CA LEU A 94 -12.69 6.21 -2.11
C LEU A 94 -12.24 5.08 -3.03
N GLY A 95 -12.42 3.84 -2.56
CA GLY A 95 -12.18 2.65 -3.36
C GLY A 95 -13.41 2.29 -4.19
N ILE A 96 -13.22 2.10 -5.50
CA ILE A 96 -14.24 1.55 -6.41
C ILE A 96 -13.78 0.20 -6.96
N LYS A 97 -14.72 -0.70 -7.24
CA LYS A 97 -14.48 -1.97 -7.91
C LYS A 97 -14.14 -1.73 -9.37
N ILE A 98 -13.03 -2.29 -9.82
CA ILE A 98 -12.67 -2.38 -11.23
C ILE A 98 -13.02 -3.76 -11.80
N ASP A 99 -13.04 -4.78 -10.94
CA ASP A 99 -13.58 -6.10 -11.20
C ASP A 99 -14.10 -6.71 -9.87
N GLU A 100 -14.51 -7.99 -9.89
CA GLU A 100 -15.07 -8.67 -8.71
C GLU A 100 -14.09 -8.79 -7.53
N LYS A 101 -12.78 -8.76 -7.79
CA LYS A 101 -11.73 -9.05 -6.80
C LYS A 101 -10.89 -7.82 -6.44
N HIS A 102 -10.80 -6.84 -7.34
CA HIS A 102 -9.89 -5.71 -7.19
C HIS A 102 -10.63 -4.39 -7.01
N LYS A 103 -10.11 -3.61 -6.06
CA LYS A 103 -10.52 -2.23 -5.83
C LYS A 103 -9.41 -1.29 -6.28
N HIS A 104 -9.85 -0.11 -6.71
CA HIS A 104 -9.00 0.96 -7.16
C HIS A 104 -9.37 2.25 -6.42
N ALA A 105 -8.38 2.92 -5.83
CA ALA A 105 -8.60 4.20 -5.17
C ALA A 105 -8.72 5.31 -6.20
N VAL A 106 -9.81 6.08 -6.17
CA VAL A 106 -10.04 7.25 -7.01
C VAL A 106 -10.27 8.49 -6.14
N VAL A 107 -10.01 9.68 -6.68
CA VAL A 107 -10.21 10.95 -5.95
C VAL A 107 -11.35 11.73 -6.57
N TYR A 108 -12.47 11.86 -5.86
CA TYR A 108 -13.55 12.76 -6.20
C TYR A 108 -13.08 14.22 -6.20
N THR A 109 -13.42 14.95 -7.27
CA THR A 109 -12.97 16.35 -7.46
C THR A 109 -14.08 17.39 -7.66
N GLY A 110 -15.31 16.93 -7.83
CA GLY A 110 -16.47 17.79 -8.09
C GLY A 110 -17.46 17.08 -9.00
N ASN A 111 -18.41 17.83 -9.56
CA ASN A 111 -19.45 17.30 -10.41
C ASN A 111 -19.76 18.24 -11.58
N ASP A 112 -20.31 17.66 -12.63
CA ASP A 112 -20.86 18.33 -13.80
C ASP A 112 -22.31 17.86 -13.97
N GLY A 113 -23.26 18.65 -13.46
CA GLY A 113 -24.65 18.23 -13.32
C GLY A 113 -24.79 17.00 -12.40
N ASP A 114 -25.28 15.90 -12.98
CA ASP A 114 -25.48 14.61 -12.31
C ASP A 114 -24.38 13.58 -12.59
N VAL A 115 -23.21 14.07 -13.05
CA VAL A 115 -22.02 13.25 -13.25
C VAL A 115 -20.95 13.68 -12.24
N LEU A 116 -20.45 12.75 -11.45
CA LEU A 116 -19.33 13.00 -10.55
C LEU A 116 -17.99 12.81 -11.28
N LEU A 117 -17.04 13.68 -10.98
CA LEU A 117 -15.72 13.72 -11.59
C LEU A 117 -14.68 13.16 -10.62
N PHE A 118 -13.90 12.20 -11.10
CA PHE A 118 -12.85 11.55 -10.32
C PHE A 118 -11.51 11.59 -11.04
N ILE A 119 -10.43 11.79 -10.29
CA ILE A 119 -9.08 11.46 -10.75
C ILE A 119 -8.92 9.95 -10.65
N ASN A 120 -8.53 9.34 -11.76
CA ASN A 120 -8.17 7.94 -11.85
C ASN A 120 -6.68 7.77 -11.50
N ASN A 121 -6.35 7.31 -10.30
CA ASN A 121 -4.95 7.20 -9.86
C ASN A 121 -4.22 6.15 -10.68
N LYS A 122 -3.50 6.55 -11.73
CA LYS A 122 -2.87 5.64 -12.70
C LYS A 122 -1.36 5.80 -12.76
N HIS A 123 -0.68 4.86 -13.43
CA HIS A 123 0.71 5.06 -13.82
C HIS A 123 0.78 6.08 -14.96
N ARG A 124 1.85 6.89 -15.00
CA ARG A 124 2.00 7.95 -16.02
C ARG A 124 1.92 7.44 -17.46
N LYS A 125 2.43 6.24 -17.71
CA LYS A 125 2.53 5.63 -19.04
C LYS A 125 1.41 4.67 -19.38
N SER A 126 0.41 4.49 -18.50
CA SER A 126 -0.68 3.55 -18.77
C SER A 126 -1.75 4.19 -19.66
N ASP A 127 -2.60 3.39 -20.29
CA ASP A 127 -3.54 3.85 -21.32
C ASP A 127 -4.90 4.31 -20.75
N GLU A 128 -5.17 4.06 -19.47
CA GLU A 128 -6.44 4.45 -18.84
C GLU A 128 -6.60 5.98 -18.82
N PRO A 129 -7.83 6.52 -18.84
CA PRO A 129 -8.04 7.96 -18.78
C PRO A 129 -7.58 8.53 -17.43
N CYS A 130 -7.13 9.78 -17.42
CA CYS A 130 -6.76 10.49 -16.17
C CYS A 130 -8.00 10.88 -15.34
N GLU A 131 -9.14 11.11 -16.00
CA GLU A 131 -10.42 11.43 -15.39
C GLU A 131 -11.41 10.29 -15.60
N MET A 132 -12.14 9.94 -14.55
CA MET A 132 -13.33 9.10 -14.61
C MET A 132 -14.56 9.95 -14.34
N ARG A 133 -15.59 9.75 -15.16
CA ARG A 133 -16.89 10.40 -15.06
C ARG A 133 -17.90 9.31 -14.77
N LEU A 134 -18.59 9.41 -13.64
CA LEU A 134 -19.56 8.39 -13.21
C LEU A 134 -20.88 9.05 -12.84
N ASP A 135 -21.96 8.56 -13.42
CA ASP A 135 -23.30 8.84 -12.90
C ASP A 135 -23.59 8.03 -11.62
N GLU A 136 -24.75 8.27 -11.02
CA GLU A 136 -25.15 7.59 -9.79
C GLU A 136 -25.24 6.06 -9.95
N GLY A 137 -25.84 5.59 -11.04
CA GLY A 137 -25.98 4.15 -11.31
C GLY A 137 -24.62 3.47 -11.49
N GLU A 138 -23.74 4.07 -12.26
CA GLU A 138 -22.38 3.58 -12.51
C GLU A 138 -21.53 3.55 -11.23
N LEU A 139 -21.64 4.58 -10.40
CA LEU A 139 -20.94 4.62 -9.12
C LEU A 139 -21.44 3.51 -8.19
N LEU A 140 -22.76 3.40 -7.99
CA LEU A 140 -23.34 2.42 -7.08
C LEU A 140 -23.00 0.98 -7.45
N GLN A 141 -22.91 0.65 -8.75
CA GLN A 141 -22.50 -0.67 -9.21
C GLN A 141 -21.05 -1.02 -8.84
N ARG A 142 -20.20 -0.01 -8.69
CA ARG A 142 -18.77 -0.19 -8.37
C ARG A 142 -18.46 -0.10 -6.88
N LEU A 143 -19.44 0.12 -6.01
CA LEU A 143 -19.21 0.30 -4.59
C LEU A 143 -19.52 -0.95 -3.76
N ASP A 144 -18.95 -1.01 -2.57
CA ASP A 144 -19.37 -1.96 -1.54
C ASP A 144 -20.63 -1.48 -0.84
N GLU A 145 -21.27 -2.37 -0.07
CA GLU A 145 -22.48 -2.02 0.68
C GLU A 145 -22.21 -0.86 1.66
N VAL A 146 -21.02 -0.87 2.26
CA VAL A 146 -20.46 0.23 3.04
C VAL A 146 -19.15 0.63 2.40
N THR A 147 -19.05 1.91 2.02
CA THR A 147 -17.88 2.50 1.39
C THR A 147 -17.20 3.43 2.38
N VAL A 148 -15.88 3.32 2.50
CA VAL A 148 -15.08 4.30 3.23
C VAL A 148 -14.78 5.47 2.29
N VAL A 149 -15.17 6.67 2.71
CA VAL A 149 -14.83 7.91 2.04
C VAL A 149 -13.80 8.63 2.90
N ALA A 150 -12.60 8.80 2.34
CA ALA A 150 -11.48 9.45 2.98
C ALA A 150 -11.39 10.94 2.57
N SER A 151 -10.99 11.81 3.48
CA SER A 151 -10.75 13.24 3.22
C SER A 151 -9.55 13.73 4.01
N LEU A 152 -8.97 14.86 3.62
CA LEU A 152 -7.92 15.54 4.38
C LEU A 152 -8.51 16.76 5.08
N LYS A 153 -8.13 16.98 6.35
CA LYS A 153 -8.46 18.20 7.08
C LYS A 153 -7.21 18.79 7.75
N PRO A 154 -7.17 20.12 7.98
CA PRO A 154 -6.10 20.73 8.76
C PRO A 154 -5.96 20.10 10.14
N TYR A 155 -4.71 20.02 10.62
CA TYR A 155 -4.35 19.44 11.90
C TYR A 155 -3.27 20.30 12.58
N GLU A 156 -3.53 20.71 13.82
CA GLU A 156 -2.64 21.57 14.60
C GLU A 156 -1.93 20.83 15.75
N GLY A 157 -2.08 19.51 15.85
CA GLY A 157 -1.43 18.71 16.88
C GLY A 157 -0.01 18.26 16.51
N GLY A 158 0.57 17.40 17.35
CA GLY A 158 1.92 16.87 17.14
C GLY A 158 2.00 15.79 16.06
N ALA A 159 3.19 15.63 15.48
CA ALA A 159 3.48 14.52 14.58
C ALA A 159 3.28 13.16 15.27
N VAL A 160 2.90 12.14 14.50
CA VAL A 160 2.85 10.75 14.99
C VAL A 160 4.27 10.21 15.04
N ASP A 161 4.63 9.60 16.17
CA ASP A 161 5.90 8.90 16.33
C ASP A 161 5.87 7.58 15.53
N PRO A 162 6.74 7.40 14.53
CA PRO A 162 6.81 6.16 13.77
C PRO A 162 7.54 5.03 14.52
N LEU A 163 8.29 5.32 15.60
CA LEU A 163 9.15 4.35 16.27
C LEU A 163 8.42 3.08 16.74
N PRO A 164 7.22 3.15 17.35
CA PRO A 164 6.51 1.93 17.77
C PRO A 164 6.23 0.97 16.61
N TYR A 165 5.87 1.50 15.44
CA TYR A 165 5.61 0.70 14.25
C TYR A 165 6.88 0.02 13.73
N MET A 166 8.00 0.74 13.68
CA MET A 166 9.30 0.19 13.26
C MET A 166 9.81 -0.87 14.23
N GLN A 167 9.61 -0.68 15.54
CA GLN A 167 10.02 -1.65 16.55
C GLN A 167 9.22 -2.94 16.41
N GLU A 168 7.90 -2.86 16.24
CA GLU A 168 7.06 -4.03 15.98
C GLU A 168 7.44 -4.73 14.67
N SER A 169 7.91 -3.97 13.68
CA SER A 169 8.31 -4.51 12.37
C SER A 169 9.46 -5.51 12.46
N LEU A 170 10.37 -5.36 13.43
CA LEU A 170 11.49 -6.31 13.62
C LEU A 170 10.99 -7.71 13.97
N GLU A 171 9.99 -7.81 14.85
CA GLU A 171 9.35 -9.08 15.19
C GLU A 171 8.51 -9.61 14.02
N CYS A 172 7.80 -8.73 13.32
CA CYS A 172 7.00 -9.12 12.15
C CYS A 172 7.87 -9.70 11.04
N LEU A 173 9.08 -9.17 10.85
CA LEU A 173 10.04 -9.69 9.86
C LEU A 173 10.52 -11.11 10.21
N ASP A 174 10.79 -11.38 11.49
CA ASP A 174 11.14 -12.74 11.95
C ASP A 174 9.98 -13.73 11.79
N GLU A 175 8.76 -13.29 12.10
CA GLU A 175 7.53 -14.07 11.92
C GLU A 175 7.27 -14.38 10.45
N LEU A 176 7.38 -13.36 9.58
CA LEU A 176 7.21 -13.47 8.15
C LEU A 176 8.21 -14.44 7.52
N TYR A 177 9.49 -14.35 7.91
CA TYR A 177 10.52 -15.29 7.46
C TYR A 177 10.20 -16.72 7.89
N SER A 178 9.94 -16.94 9.18
CA SER A 178 9.72 -18.27 9.74
C SER A 178 8.53 -18.97 9.07
N LYS A 179 7.42 -18.24 8.87
CA LYS A 179 6.24 -18.74 8.16
C LYS A 179 6.53 -19.03 6.69
N THR A 180 7.29 -18.15 6.03
CA THR A 180 7.67 -18.32 4.61
C THR A 180 8.55 -19.55 4.42
N GLU A 181 9.55 -19.74 5.27
CA GLU A 181 10.45 -20.90 5.24
C GLU A 181 9.68 -22.20 5.45
N GLN A 182 8.86 -22.27 6.51
CA GLN A 182 8.06 -23.45 6.82
C GLN A 182 7.12 -23.79 5.66
N PHE A 183 6.32 -22.83 5.20
CA PHE A 183 5.35 -23.04 4.13
C PHE A 183 6.01 -23.49 2.83
N SER A 184 7.15 -22.89 2.48
CA SER A 184 7.86 -23.15 1.23
C SER A 184 8.56 -24.51 1.20
N SER A 185 8.88 -25.07 2.38
CA SER A 185 9.60 -26.34 2.52
C SER A 185 8.74 -27.57 2.19
N GLU A 186 7.42 -27.44 2.24
CA GLU A 186 6.44 -28.50 2.02
C GLU A 186 5.78 -28.41 0.63
N HIS A 187 5.16 -29.52 0.20
CA HIS A 187 4.37 -29.55 -1.03
C HIS A 187 2.95 -29.01 -0.78
N GLN A 188 2.71 -27.79 -1.25
CA GLN A 188 1.43 -27.10 -1.14
C GLN A 188 0.55 -27.35 -2.37
N SER A 189 -0.77 -27.36 -2.20
CA SER A 189 -1.67 -27.27 -3.36
C SER A 189 -1.56 -25.87 -3.98
N ARG A 190 -1.79 -25.77 -5.28
CA ARG A 190 -1.81 -24.47 -5.98
C ARG A 190 -2.78 -23.48 -5.33
N GLU A 191 -3.98 -23.94 -4.98
CA GLU A 191 -4.97 -23.12 -4.27
C GLU A 191 -4.41 -22.56 -2.96
N ASN A 192 -3.74 -23.40 -2.16
CA ASN A 192 -3.16 -22.96 -0.88
C ASN A 192 -2.05 -21.92 -1.09
N VAL A 193 -1.22 -22.07 -2.13
CA VAL A 193 -0.20 -21.06 -2.49
C VAL A 193 -0.86 -19.74 -2.88
N LEU A 194 -1.94 -19.77 -3.67
CA LEU A 194 -2.64 -18.55 -4.08
C LEU A 194 -3.30 -17.85 -2.89
N ASN A 195 -3.82 -18.61 -1.92
CA ASN A 195 -4.45 -18.06 -0.71
C ASN A 195 -3.45 -17.39 0.25
N THR A 196 -2.15 -17.66 0.13
CA THR A 196 -1.11 -17.05 0.98
C THR A 196 -0.31 -15.95 0.29
N VAL A 197 -0.65 -15.61 -0.96
CA VAL A 197 0.03 -14.55 -1.74
C VAL A 197 0.05 -13.25 -0.94
N ASP A 198 -1.10 -12.73 -0.53
CA ASP A 198 -1.17 -11.41 0.10
C ASP A 198 -0.56 -11.37 1.52
N THR A 199 -0.58 -12.48 2.25
CA THR A 199 -0.22 -12.51 3.68
C THR A 199 1.19 -13.04 3.98
N LEU A 200 1.81 -13.80 3.07
CA LEU A 200 3.16 -14.35 3.23
C LEU A 200 4.15 -13.83 2.18
N PHE A 201 3.76 -13.81 0.89
CA PHE A 201 4.72 -13.59 -0.18
C PHE A 201 4.71 -12.16 -0.72
N ARG A 202 3.55 -11.51 -0.75
CA ARG A 202 3.41 -10.13 -1.21
C ARG A 202 4.23 -9.14 -0.39
N PRO A 203 4.22 -9.17 0.96
CA PRO A 203 5.03 -8.26 1.75
C PRO A 203 6.52 -8.40 1.46
N LEU A 204 6.98 -9.63 1.20
CA LEU A 204 8.40 -9.96 1.07
C LEU A 204 8.95 -9.89 -0.35
N LEU A 205 8.14 -10.20 -1.36
CA LEU A 205 8.59 -10.39 -2.74
C LEU A 205 7.90 -9.45 -3.74
N LEU A 206 6.71 -8.94 -3.45
CA LEU A 206 5.95 -8.14 -4.42
C LEU A 206 6.02 -6.64 -4.10
N ASP A 207 5.89 -6.27 -2.83
CA ASP A 207 5.82 -4.87 -2.41
C ASP A 207 7.15 -4.35 -1.84
N SER A 208 8.02 -5.22 -1.31
CA SER A 208 9.29 -4.86 -0.66
C SER A 208 10.36 -4.29 -1.61
N ALA A 209 10.39 -4.67 -2.89
CA ALA A 209 11.43 -4.21 -3.81
C ALA A 209 11.40 -2.68 -3.94
N ALA A 210 10.21 -2.11 -4.15
CA ALA A 210 10.03 -0.65 -4.19
C ALA A 210 10.36 -0.02 -2.83
N MET A 211 10.02 -0.67 -1.72
CA MET A 211 10.37 -0.18 -0.39
C MET A 211 11.88 -0.09 -0.18
N MET A 212 12.64 -1.11 -0.60
CA MET A 212 14.10 -1.10 -0.52
C MET A 212 14.71 -0.03 -1.41
N GLU A 213 14.14 0.24 -2.59
CA GLU A 213 14.57 1.39 -3.41
C GLU A 213 14.33 2.73 -2.72
N LEU A 214 13.17 2.90 -2.09
CA LEU A 214 12.87 4.10 -1.31
C LEU A 214 13.79 4.27 -0.10
N ALA A 215 14.23 3.16 0.51
CA ALA A 215 15.24 3.16 1.57
C ALA A 215 16.67 3.41 1.05
N GLY A 216 16.89 3.49 -0.26
CA GLY A 216 18.22 3.62 -0.87
C GLY A 216 19.04 2.32 -0.91
N ALA A 217 18.40 1.17 -0.67
CA ALA A 217 19.02 -0.15 -0.60
C ALA A 217 18.87 -0.92 -1.93
N SER A 218 19.42 -0.38 -3.02
CA SER A 218 19.25 -0.93 -4.38
C SER A 218 19.71 -2.38 -4.52
N SER A 219 20.79 -2.79 -3.86
CA SER A 219 21.28 -4.18 -3.89
C SER A 219 20.27 -5.18 -3.28
N VAL A 220 19.56 -4.76 -2.23
CA VAL A 220 18.51 -5.56 -1.59
C VAL A 220 17.30 -5.64 -2.52
N ALA A 221 16.91 -4.51 -3.12
CA ALA A 221 15.83 -4.47 -4.11
C ALA A 221 16.10 -5.39 -5.31
N GLU A 222 17.34 -5.43 -5.81
CA GLU A 222 17.76 -6.34 -6.88
C GLU A 222 17.68 -7.81 -6.46
N SER A 223 18.11 -8.12 -5.23
CA SER A 223 18.03 -9.45 -4.66
C SER A 223 16.57 -9.92 -4.53
N ILE A 224 15.68 -9.04 -4.07
CA ILE A 224 14.24 -9.29 -4.02
C ILE A 224 13.69 -9.56 -5.42
N ARG A 225 14.01 -8.71 -6.42
CA ARG A 225 13.54 -8.89 -7.81
C ARG A 225 13.97 -10.23 -8.40
N ALA A 226 15.19 -10.68 -8.09
CA ALA A 226 15.68 -11.97 -8.55
C ALA A 226 14.83 -13.13 -8.00
N GLN A 227 14.44 -13.09 -6.71
CA GLN A 227 13.55 -14.10 -6.11
C GLN A 227 12.09 -13.94 -6.56
N GLN A 228 11.61 -12.70 -6.68
CA GLN A 228 10.28 -12.35 -7.18
C GLN A 228 10.03 -12.96 -8.56
N LYS A 229 10.99 -12.83 -9.48
CA LYS A 229 10.88 -13.41 -10.84
C LYS A 229 10.68 -14.92 -10.80
N LYS A 230 11.42 -15.62 -9.92
CA LYS A 230 11.30 -17.07 -9.73
C LYS A 230 9.96 -17.45 -9.12
N TYR A 231 9.52 -16.72 -8.10
CA TYR A 231 8.22 -16.89 -7.47
C TYR A 231 7.06 -16.71 -8.46
N ILE A 232 7.06 -15.61 -9.23
CA ILE A 232 6.02 -15.34 -10.23
C ILE A 232 5.96 -16.44 -11.29
N ALA A 233 7.13 -16.90 -11.75
CA ALA A 233 7.20 -17.99 -12.71
C ALA A 233 6.59 -19.29 -12.16
N ALA A 234 6.83 -19.62 -10.88
CA ALA A 234 6.30 -20.81 -10.25
C ALA A 234 4.78 -20.73 -9.99
N VAL A 235 4.33 -19.61 -9.39
CA VAL A 235 2.98 -19.47 -8.86
C VAL A 235 1.97 -19.03 -9.92
N PHE A 236 2.30 -17.99 -10.70
CA PHE A 236 1.34 -17.41 -11.63
C PHE A 236 1.45 -18.01 -13.04
N ASN A 237 2.68 -18.30 -13.51
CA ASN A 237 2.90 -18.82 -14.85
C ASN A 237 2.99 -20.36 -14.93
N GLY A 238 3.28 -21.00 -13.81
CA GLY A 238 3.35 -22.46 -13.72
C GLY A 238 1.97 -23.12 -13.74
N GLN A 239 1.93 -24.42 -14.05
CA GLN A 239 0.70 -25.22 -14.06
C GLN A 239 0.73 -26.41 -13.08
N ALA A 240 1.74 -26.48 -12.21
CA ALA A 240 1.85 -27.56 -11.24
C ALA A 240 0.69 -27.49 -10.22
N GLU A 241 -0.01 -28.62 -10.03
CA GLU A 241 -1.08 -28.75 -9.03
C GLU A 241 -0.54 -28.75 -7.60
N ARG A 242 0.69 -29.26 -7.42
CA ARG A 242 1.42 -29.24 -6.16
C ARG A 242 2.77 -28.55 -6.35
N ILE A 243 3.04 -27.60 -5.48
CA ILE A 243 4.21 -26.72 -5.57
C ILE A 243 4.96 -26.80 -4.25
N ARG A 244 6.25 -27.10 -4.32
CA ARG A 244 7.18 -26.89 -3.23
C ARG A 244 8.04 -25.69 -3.57
N LEU A 245 7.82 -24.56 -2.89
CA LEU A 245 8.38 -23.28 -3.32
C LEU A 245 9.91 -23.24 -3.19
N CYS A 246 10.51 -23.97 -2.25
CA CYS A 246 11.96 -24.07 -2.13
C CYS A 246 12.66 -24.64 -3.37
N ASP A 247 11.94 -25.33 -4.26
CA ASP A 247 12.51 -25.81 -5.52
C ASP A 247 12.64 -24.67 -6.57
N TYR A 248 12.03 -23.51 -6.30
CA TYR A 248 11.99 -22.35 -7.19
C TYR A 248 12.68 -21.12 -6.58
N ILE A 249 12.42 -20.81 -5.30
CA ILE A 249 13.01 -19.67 -4.60
C ILE A 249 14.11 -20.12 -3.65
N ASP A 250 15.12 -19.28 -3.48
CA ASP A 250 16.25 -19.55 -2.60
C ASP A 250 15.96 -19.02 -1.19
N ILE A 251 15.60 -19.91 -0.26
CA ILE A 251 15.26 -19.53 1.12
C ILE A 251 16.43 -18.90 1.87
N ALA A 252 17.67 -19.30 1.60
CA ALA A 252 18.83 -18.67 2.23
C ALA A 252 18.95 -17.20 1.77
N GLN A 253 18.66 -16.92 0.50
CA GLN A 253 18.60 -15.54 0.01
C GLN A 253 17.41 -14.77 0.60
N ILE A 254 16.26 -15.42 0.80
CA ILE A 254 15.15 -14.80 1.52
C ILE A 254 15.56 -14.41 2.94
N LYS A 255 16.28 -15.27 3.67
CA LYS A 255 16.80 -14.96 4.99
C LYS A 255 17.72 -13.73 4.97
N ASN A 256 18.65 -13.69 4.02
CA ASN A 256 19.55 -12.54 3.86
C ASN A 256 18.80 -11.23 3.58
N ILE A 257 17.76 -11.28 2.74
CA ILE A 257 16.89 -10.12 2.48
C ILE A 257 16.23 -9.64 3.76
N VAL A 258 15.68 -10.55 4.56
CA VAL A 258 15.00 -10.21 5.83
C VAL A 258 15.99 -9.64 6.84
N ASP A 259 17.17 -10.25 6.99
CA ASP A 259 18.20 -9.76 7.92
C ASP A 259 18.68 -8.36 7.56
N GLU A 260 18.88 -8.11 6.27
CA GLU A 260 19.28 -6.80 5.79
C GLU A 260 18.17 -5.75 5.95
N TRP A 261 16.91 -6.14 5.74
CA TRP A 261 15.77 -5.27 6.02
C TRP A 261 15.69 -4.92 7.51
N LYS A 262 15.88 -5.89 8.41
CA LYS A 262 15.94 -5.64 9.86
C LYS A 262 17.06 -4.67 10.20
N ARG A 263 18.26 -4.89 9.67
CA ARG A 263 19.43 -4.02 9.87
C ARG A 263 19.13 -2.57 9.45
N LEU A 264 18.53 -2.38 8.27
CA LEU A 264 18.14 -1.05 7.77
C LEU A 264 17.09 -0.38 8.67
N THR A 265 16.13 -1.15 9.18
CA THR A 265 15.11 -0.66 10.12
C THR A 265 15.73 -0.24 11.46
N GLU A 266 16.65 -1.04 12.01
CA GLU A 266 17.39 -0.72 13.25
C GLU A 266 18.22 0.58 13.08
N GLU A 267 18.94 0.72 11.97
CA GLU A 267 19.68 1.94 11.67
C GLU A 267 18.78 3.18 11.57
N ARG A 268 17.58 3.01 10.99
CA ARG A 268 16.61 4.09 10.89
C ARG A 268 16.06 4.48 12.27
N ILE A 269 15.73 3.49 13.10
CA ILE A 269 15.29 3.69 14.50
C ILE A 269 16.34 4.49 15.27
N ASP A 270 17.61 4.10 15.19
CA ASP A 270 18.70 4.78 15.88
C ASP A 270 18.88 6.23 15.41
N LYS A 271 18.77 6.47 14.10
CA LYS A 271 18.82 7.82 13.53
C LYS A 271 17.68 8.70 14.03
N LEU A 272 16.46 8.16 14.10
CA LEU A 272 15.30 8.90 14.59
C LEU A 272 15.42 9.23 16.09
N LYS A 273 15.84 8.27 16.92
CA LYS A 273 16.09 8.51 18.34
C LYS A 273 17.10 9.64 18.55
N ARG A 274 18.21 9.64 17.81
CA ARG A 274 19.22 10.71 17.91
C ARG A 274 18.68 12.08 17.52
N THR A 275 17.73 12.16 16.59
CA THR A 275 17.13 13.42 16.14
C THR A 275 16.13 13.99 17.14
N VAL A 276 15.46 13.13 17.92
CA VAL A 276 14.49 13.55 18.95
C VAL A 276 15.18 14.02 20.24
N TYR A 277 16.38 13.49 20.53
CA TYR A 277 17.15 13.81 21.74
C TYR A 277 18.36 14.74 21.49
N SER A 278 18.46 15.35 20.30
CA SER A 278 19.44 16.39 19.96
C SER A 278 18.78 17.77 19.91
#